data_AF-A0A9J6AF09-F1
#
_entry.id   AF-A0A9J6AF09-F1
#
_cell.length_a   1.000
_cell.length_b   1.000
_cell.length_c   1.000
_cell.angle_alpha   90.00
_cell.angle_beta   90.00
_cell.angle_gamma   90.00
#
_symmetry.space_group_name_H-M   'P 1'
#
loop_
_entity.id
_entity.type
_entity.pdbx_description
1 polymer ?
#
loop_
_entity_poly.entity_id
_entity_poly.type
_entity_poly.pdbx_seq_one_letter_code
_entity_poly.pdbx_strand_id
1 'polypeptide(L)'
;MKDLNGDYFALLVDESFDVSRKEQMAIVLRYVDKKGFVVEVFIGLVHVKDTNALSLKKTIVNVLAQHSLSLSYVRGQCHDGASNMQGDINDLKMLIKKERKSAHSIHCFAYQLQLTLVAVLKKMRSSGRTCVIGFKYFEYVGSFF
;
A
#
# COMPACT_ATOMS: atom_id res chain seq x y z
N MET A 1 12.87 11.30 -2.86
CA MET A 1 13.51 10.77 -1.64
C MET A 1 14.57 11.65 -1.00
N LYS A 2 14.92 12.83 -1.54
CA LYS A 2 15.93 13.71 -0.91
C LYS A 2 15.58 14.12 0.53
N ASP A 3 14.30 14.06 0.88
CA ASP A 3 13.77 14.36 2.21
C ASP A 3 13.70 13.14 3.14
N LEU A 4 13.80 11.92 2.59
CA LEU A 4 13.94 10.67 3.33
C LEU A 4 15.44 10.46 3.61
N ASN A 5 15.92 10.89 4.77
CA ASN A 5 17.35 10.98 5.07
C ASN A 5 18.00 9.65 5.51
N GLY A 6 17.69 8.54 4.84
CA GLY A 6 18.02 7.20 5.37
C GLY A 6 17.20 6.83 6.61
N ASP A 7 16.15 7.60 6.88
CA ASP A 7 15.20 7.34 7.94
C ASP A 7 14.29 6.17 7.60
N TYR A 8 13.64 5.66 8.63
CA TYR A 8 12.70 4.57 8.51
C TYR A 8 11.41 4.98 7.81
N PHE A 9 10.79 4.03 7.12
CA PHE A 9 9.50 4.25 6.46
C PHE A 9 8.54 3.09 6.71
N ALA A 10 7.26 3.37 6.52
CA ALA A 10 6.20 2.38 6.42
C ALA A 10 5.88 2.11 4.94
N LEU A 11 5.58 0.85 4.64
CA LEU A 11 5.14 0.40 3.34
C LEU A 11 3.62 0.26 3.35
N LEU A 12 2.95 0.91 2.41
CA LEU A 12 1.52 0.76 2.13
C LEU A 12 1.40 0.06 0.78
N VAL A 13 0.81 -1.14 0.78
CA VAL A 13 0.65 -1.96 -0.42
C VAL A 13 -0.82 -2.29 -0.59
N ASP A 14 -1.32 -2.08 -1.81
CA ASP A 14 -2.70 -2.37 -2.19
C ASP A 14 -2.72 -3.17 -3.49
N GLU A 15 -3.53 -4.22 -3.51
CA GLU A 15 -3.75 -5.05 -4.69
C GLU A 15 -5.05 -4.65 -5.38
N SER A 16 -5.03 -4.56 -6.71
CA SER A 16 -6.21 -4.21 -7.49
C SER A 16 -6.20 -4.88 -8.85
N PHE A 17 -7.29 -4.71 -9.61
CA PHE A 17 -7.40 -5.20 -10.98
C PHE A 17 -7.50 -4.03 -11.96
N ASP A 18 -6.82 -4.13 -13.09
CA ASP A 18 -7.00 -3.20 -14.21
C ASP A 18 -8.29 -3.48 -15.01
N VAL A 19 -8.57 -2.64 -16.00
CA VAL A 19 -9.76 -2.77 -16.88
C VAL A 19 -9.79 -4.08 -17.67
N SER A 20 -8.64 -4.75 -17.83
CA SER A 20 -8.49 -6.04 -18.48
C SER A 20 -8.50 -7.22 -17.49
N ARG A 21 -8.85 -6.96 -16.22
CA ARG A 21 -8.86 -7.93 -15.10
C ARG A 21 -7.48 -8.53 -14.80
N LYS A 22 -6.40 -7.79 -15.04
CA LYS A 22 -5.05 -8.18 -14.63
C LYS A 22 -4.72 -7.58 -13.28
N GLU A 23 -4.06 -8.38 -12.44
CA GLU A 23 -3.64 -7.96 -11.10
C GLU A 23 -2.54 -6.89 -11.17
N GLN A 24 -2.67 -5.89 -10.31
CA GLN A 24 -1.73 -4.80 -10.13
C GLN A 24 -1.50 -4.57 -8.64
N MET A 25 -0.29 -4.16 -8.30
CA MET A 25 0.11 -3.81 -6.96
C MET A 25 0.56 -2.36 -6.94
N ALA A 26 -0.13 -1.54 -6.15
CA ALA A 26 0.26 -0.17 -5.86
C ALA A 26 1.14 -0.13 -4.61
N ILE A 27 2.22 0.64 -4.66
CA ILE A 27 3.18 0.77 -3.56
C ILE A 27 3.34 2.25 -3.20
N VAL A 28 3.06 2.55 -1.94
CA VAL A 28 3.21 3.87 -1.34
C VAL A 28 4.13 3.77 -0.12
N LEU A 29 4.97 4.78 0.06
CA LEU A 29 5.79 4.95 1.25
C LEU A 29 5.17 6.01 2.14
N ARG A 30 5.14 5.77 3.44
CA ARG A 30 4.86 6.80 4.44
C ARG A 30 6.07 6.98 5.35
N TYR A 31 6.53 8.20 5.52
CA TYR A 31 7.67 8.53 6.38
C TYR A 31 7.51 9.92 6.98
N VAL A 32 8.38 10.27 7.91
CA VAL A 32 8.45 11.62 8.48
C VAL A 32 9.61 12.34 7.81
N ASP A 33 9.37 13.52 7.25
CA ASP A 33 10.42 14.32 6.63
C ASP A 33 11.30 15.03 7.69
N LYS A 34 12.36 15.71 7.23
CA LYS A 34 13.26 16.47 8.09
C LYS A 34 12.60 17.60 8.88
N LYS A 35 11.39 18.02 8.48
CA LYS A 35 10.61 19.07 9.15
C LYS A 35 9.60 18.50 10.15
N GLY A 36 9.54 17.17 10.29
CA GLY A 36 8.63 16.48 11.20
C GLY A 36 7.24 16.24 10.61
N PHE A 37 7.02 16.46 9.32
CA PHE A 37 5.73 16.21 8.68
C PHE A 37 5.65 14.78 8.17
N VAL A 38 4.46 14.17 8.33
CA VAL A 38 4.14 12.90 7.69
C VAL A 38 3.99 13.13 6.20
N VAL A 39 4.78 12.40 5.41
CA VAL A 39 4.79 12.46 3.96
C VAL A 39 4.46 11.09 3.40
N GLU A 40 3.55 11.08 2.44
CA GLU A 40 3.21 9.91 1.66
C GLU A 40 3.66 10.07 0.22
N VAL A 41 4.38 9.08 -0.31
CA VAL A 41 4.89 9.11 -1.67
C VAL A 41 4.54 7.82 -2.37
N PHE A 42 3.74 7.94 -3.44
CA PHE A 42 3.53 6.85 -4.38
C PHE A 42 4.81 6.59 -5.16
N ILE A 43 5.29 5.35 -5.15
CA ILE A 43 6.57 4.97 -5.77
C ILE A 43 6.43 3.95 -6.90
N GLY A 44 5.26 3.33 -7.07
CA GLY A 44 5.05 2.42 -8.20
C GLY A 44 3.67 1.78 -8.25
N LEU A 45 3.23 1.51 -9.47
CA LEU A 45 2.12 0.63 -9.80
C LEU A 45 2.68 -0.43 -10.75
N VAL A 46 2.63 -1.69 -10.33
CA VAL A 46 3.27 -2.78 -11.07
C VAL A 46 2.23 -3.86 -11.35
N HIS A 47 2.15 -4.28 -12.61
CA HIS A 47 1.41 -5.49 -12.95
C HIS A 47 2.09 -6.70 -12.35
N VAL A 48 1.35 -7.44 -11.53
CA VAL A 48 1.80 -8.70 -10.95
C VAL A 48 1.11 -9.83 -11.71
N LYS A 49 1.90 -10.83 -12.13
CA LYS A 49 1.35 -11.99 -12.85
C LYS A 49 0.74 -13.01 -11.89
N ASP A 50 1.30 -13.08 -10.70
CA ASP A 50 0.90 -13.98 -9.63
C ASP A 50 0.81 -13.21 -8.31
N THR A 51 -0.31 -13.35 -7.62
CA THR A 51 -0.57 -12.87 -6.25
C THR A 51 0.08 -13.75 -5.17
N ASN A 52 1.02 -14.63 -5.53
CA ASN A 52 1.78 -15.37 -4.53
C ASN A 52 2.68 -14.40 -3.75
N ALA A 53 2.72 -14.54 -2.42
CA ALA A 53 3.42 -13.58 -1.56
C ALA A 53 4.92 -13.44 -1.84
N LEU A 54 5.58 -14.50 -2.34
CA LEU A 54 7.00 -14.42 -2.70
C LEU A 54 7.22 -13.51 -3.91
N SER A 55 6.33 -13.56 -4.89
CA SER A 55 6.36 -12.71 -6.08
C SER A 55 5.99 -11.28 -5.73
N LEU A 56 4.99 -11.07 -4.86
CA LEU A 56 4.66 -9.74 -4.34
C LEU A 56 5.84 -9.13 -3.60
N LYS A 57 6.47 -9.90 -2.69
CA LYS A 57 7.67 -9.47 -1.97
C LYS A 57 8.80 -9.11 -2.92
N LYS A 58 9.09 -9.98 -3.90
CA LYS A 58 10.15 -9.73 -4.89
C LYS A 58 9.86 -8.46 -5.69
N THR A 59 8.60 -8.23 -6.04
CA THR A 59 8.18 -7.01 -6.73
C THR A 59 8.38 -5.77 -5.86
N ILE A 60 8.03 -5.82 -4.58
CA ILE A 60 8.31 -4.75 -3.61
C ILE A 60 9.82 -4.47 -3.51
N VAL A 61 10.65 -5.51 -3.34
CA VAL A 61 12.12 -5.38 -3.30
C VAL A 61 12.64 -4.66 -4.55
N ASN A 62 12.16 -5.07 -5.72
CA ASN A 62 12.59 -4.48 -6.99
C ASN A 62 12.20 -3.01 -7.10
N VAL A 63 10.96 -2.66 -6.74
CA VAL A 63 10.50 -1.26 -6.77
C VAL A 63 11.29 -0.42 -5.77
N LEU A 64 11.53 -0.91 -4.55
CA LEU A 64 12.39 -0.21 -3.59
C LEU A 64 13.80 0.02 -4.14
N ALA A 65 14.41 -1.02 -4.73
CA ALA A 65 15.75 -0.92 -5.29
C ALA A 65 15.85 0.10 -6.44
N GLN A 66 14.82 0.22 -7.28
CA GLN A 66 14.77 1.26 -8.34
C GLN A 66 14.82 2.67 -7.77
N HIS A 67 14.32 2.86 -6.54
CA HIS A 67 14.38 4.13 -5.82
C HIS A 67 15.55 4.20 -4.82
N SER A 68 16.54 3.30 -4.94
CA SER A 68 17.69 3.22 -4.02
C SER A 68 17.30 2.99 -2.55
N LEU A 69 16.18 2.32 -2.32
CA LEU A 69 15.72 1.89 -0.99
C LEU A 69 15.95 0.41 -0.74
N SER A 70 15.95 0.07 0.54
CA SER A 70 16.04 -1.30 1.02
C SER A 70 14.93 -1.60 2.02
N LEU A 71 14.48 -2.86 2.00
CA LEU A 71 13.55 -3.42 2.98
C LEU A 71 14.07 -3.33 4.42
N SER A 72 15.39 -3.18 4.63
CA SER A 72 15.99 -3.02 5.95
C SER A 72 15.51 -1.77 6.72
N TYR A 73 15.05 -0.75 5.99
CA TYR A 73 14.55 0.51 6.55
C TYR A 73 13.03 0.50 6.79
N VAL A 74 12.34 -0.58 6.45
CA VAL A 74 10.91 -0.72 6.72
C VAL A 74 10.68 -0.91 8.22
N ARG A 75 9.77 -0.12 8.80
CA ARG A 75 9.31 -0.24 10.20
C ARG A 75 7.81 -0.41 10.35
N GLY A 76 7.06 -0.09 9.31
CA GLY A 76 5.63 -0.34 9.21
C GLY A 76 5.30 -1.07 7.91
N GLN A 77 4.29 -1.93 7.93
CA GLN A 77 3.70 -2.50 6.73
C GLN A 77 2.18 -2.53 6.85
N CYS A 78 1.50 -2.06 5.81
CA CYS A 78 0.07 -1.94 5.75
C CYS A 78 -0.38 -2.55 4.42
N HIS A 79 -1.25 -3.55 4.52
CA HIS A 79 -1.71 -4.39 3.42
C HIS A 79 -3.23 -4.46 3.47
N ASP A 80 -3.89 -4.60 2.33
CA ASP A 80 -5.31 -4.93 2.31
C ASP A 80 -5.59 -6.30 2.97
N GLY A 81 -6.86 -6.54 3.28
CA GLY A 81 -7.29 -7.76 3.94
C GLY A 81 -7.41 -8.97 3.04
N ALA A 82 -6.88 -8.92 1.81
CA ALA A 82 -7.01 -10.04 0.87
C ALA A 82 -6.27 -11.27 1.42
N SER A 83 -6.83 -12.46 1.18
CA SER A 83 -6.36 -13.73 1.74
C SER A 83 -4.90 -14.07 1.44
N ASN A 84 -4.32 -13.47 0.39
CA ASN A 84 -2.94 -13.69 -0.04
C ASN A 84 -1.94 -12.79 0.72
N MET A 85 -2.47 -11.87 1.53
CA MET A 85 -1.74 -10.97 2.42
C MET A 85 -2.03 -11.30 3.91
N GLN A 86 -2.81 -12.36 4.20
CA GLN A 86 -3.35 -12.66 5.54
C GLN A 86 -3.58 -14.15 5.96
N GLY A 87 -3.12 -15.17 5.21
CA GLY A 87 -3.02 -16.58 5.61
C GLY A 87 -1.70 -17.06 6.28
N ASP A 88 -1.84 -17.84 7.36
CA ASP A 88 -0.80 -18.28 8.32
C ASP A 88 0.47 -18.97 7.76
N ILE A 89 0.55 -19.35 6.48
CA ILE A 89 1.74 -19.96 5.87
C ILE A 89 1.99 -19.29 4.51
N ASN A 90 3.11 -18.56 4.40
CA ASN A 90 3.53 -17.77 3.24
C ASN A 90 2.86 -16.42 3.03
N ASP A 91 2.29 -15.78 4.05
CA ASP A 91 1.86 -14.39 3.90
C ASP A 91 2.97 -13.39 3.62
N LEU A 92 2.67 -12.40 2.77
CA LEU A 92 3.55 -11.27 2.52
C LEU A 92 3.95 -10.57 3.83
N LYS A 93 2.97 -10.37 4.72
CA LYS A 93 3.16 -9.84 6.08
C LYS A 93 4.24 -10.62 6.85
N MET A 94 4.16 -11.94 6.84
CA MET A 94 5.09 -12.81 7.56
C MET A 94 6.48 -12.83 6.90
N LEU A 95 6.54 -12.81 5.56
CA LEU A 95 7.78 -12.77 4.82
C LEU A 95 8.57 -11.47 5.04
N ILE A 96 7.88 -10.34 5.14
CA ILE A 96 8.49 -9.04 5.49
C ILE A 96 8.90 -9.04 6.96
N LYS A 97 8.05 -9.55 7.87
CA LYS A 97 8.36 -9.61 9.32
C LYS A 97 9.55 -10.53 9.63
N LYS A 98 9.73 -11.61 8.86
CA LYS A 98 10.89 -12.52 8.97
C LYS A 98 12.19 -11.83 8.61
N GLU A 99 12.18 -10.99 7.59
CA GLU A 99 13.35 -10.22 7.16
C GLU A 99 13.59 -9.00 8.06
N ARG A 100 12.51 -8.40 8.56
CA ARG A 100 12.55 -7.27 9.46
C ARG A 100 11.59 -7.44 10.64
N LYS A 101 12.11 -7.97 11.75
CA LYS A 101 11.33 -8.21 12.99
C LYS A 101 10.64 -6.97 13.56
N SER A 102 11.16 -5.79 13.23
CA SER A 102 10.64 -4.50 13.68
C SER A 102 9.66 -3.84 12.71
N ALA A 103 9.32 -4.51 11.60
CA ALA A 103 8.26 -4.08 10.70
C ALA A 103 6.91 -4.47 11.29
N HIS A 104 6.29 -3.52 11.99
CA HIS A 104 4.96 -3.71 12.58
C HIS A 104 3.93 -3.74 11.46
N SER A 105 3.02 -4.70 11.53
CA SER A 105 1.96 -4.84 10.53
C SER A 105 0.67 -4.27 11.07
N ILE A 106 0.08 -3.37 10.28
CA ILE A 106 -1.22 -2.80 10.52
C ILE A 106 -2.14 -3.28 9.39
N HIS A 107 -3.37 -3.61 9.73
CA HIS A 107 -4.37 -3.98 8.73
C HIS A 107 -4.90 -2.72 8.03
N CYS A 108 -4.88 -2.70 6.70
CA CYS A 108 -5.41 -1.56 5.95
C CYS A 108 -6.94 -1.59 5.94
N PHE A 109 -7.57 -0.62 6.62
CA PHE A 109 -9.03 -0.40 6.50
C PHE A 109 -9.41 0.36 5.22
N ALA A 110 -8.43 0.84 4.44
CA ALA A 110 -8.70 1.62 3.22
C ALA A 110 -9.48 0.81 2.18
N TYR A 111 -9.23 -0.51 2.08
CA TYR A 111 -9.98 -1.40 1.19
C TYR A 111 -11.47 -1.50 1.58
N GLN A 112 -11.78 -1.68 2.87
CA GLN A 112 -13.16 -1.70 3.37
C GLN A 112 -13.86 -0.36 3.14
N LEU A 113 -13.14 0.74 3.33
CA LEU A 113 -13.65 2.06 3.07
C LEU A 113 -13.81 2.30 1.55
N GLN A 114 -12.95 1.71 0.70
CA GLN A 114 -12.97 1.92 -0.75
C GLN A 114 -14.11 1.13 -1.37
N LEU A 115 -14.36 -0.09 -0.90
CA LEU A 115 -15.57 -0.84 -1.24
C LEU A 115 -16.83 -0.08 -0.83
N THR A 116 -16.83 0.53 0.36
CA THR A 116 -17.93 1.37 0.84
C THR A 116 -18.11 2.60 -0.06
N LEU A 117 -17.03 3.29 -0.40
CA LEU A 117 -17.06 4.46 -1.28
C LEU A 117 -17.54 4.08 -2.69
N VAL A 118 -17.03 2.99 -3.26
CA VAL A 118 -17.47 2.49 -4.57
C VAL A 118 -18.94 2.06 -4.53
N ALA A 119 -19.41 1.43 -3.46
CA ALA A 119 -20.81 1.07 -3.28
C ALA A 119 -21.71 2.32 -3.17
N VAL A 120 -21.29 3.32 -2.39
CA VAL A 120 -21.97 4.61 -2.26
C VAL A 120 -21.98 5.36 -3.59
N LEU A 121 -20.85 5.43 -4.30
CA LEU A 121 -20.75 6.08 -5.61
C LEU A 121 -21.59 5.37 -6.67
N LYS A 122 -21.65 4.04 -6.68
CA LYS A 122 -22.58 3.28 -7.55
C LYS A 122 -24.04 3.65 -7.27
N LYS A 123 -24.42 3.77 -6.00
CA LYS A 123 -25.76 4.22 -5.58
C LYS A 123 -26.05 5.69 -5.87
N MET A 124 -25.04 6.55 -5.89
CA MET A 124 -25.16 7.98 -6.19
C MET A 124 -25.10 8.26 -7.70
N ARG A 125 -24.50 7.36 -8.49
CA ARG A 125 -24.47 7.44 -9.96
C ARG A 125 -25.84 7.14 -10.59
N SER A 126 -26.67 6.32 -9.94
CA SER A 126 -28.11 6.23 -10.25
C SER A 126 -28.88 7.53 -9.97
N SER A 127 -28.27 8.49 -9.27
CA SER A 127 -28.87 9.75 -8.83
C SER A 127 -28.26 10.99 -9.51
N GLY A 128 -27.38 10.83 -10.51
CA GLY A 128 -26.93 11.90 -11.41
C GLY A 128 -25.94 12.93 -10.85
N ARG A 129 -25.21 12.66 -9.75
CA ARG A 129 -24.20 13.60 -9.21
C ARG A 129 -22.76 13.13 -9.47
N THR A 130 -21.98 13.94 -10.17
CA THR A 130 -20.54 13.71 -10.41
C THR A 130 -19.74 14.14 -9.19
N CYS A 131 -18.97 13.23 -8.58
CA CYS A 131 -18.10 13.55 -7.45
C CYS A 131 -16.64 13.23 -7.80
N VAL A 132 -15.80 14.26 -7.81
CA VAL A 132 -14.35 14.16 -7.98
C VAL A 132 -13.76 13.70 -6.64
N ILE A 133 -13.41 12.43 -6.50
CA ILE A 133 -12.67 11.95 -5.33
C ILE A 133 -11.57 11.02 -5.81
N GLY A 134 -10.38 11.59 -6.01
CA GLY A 134 -9.18 10.83 -6.41
C GLY A 134 -7.94 11.08 -5.55
N PHE A 135 -7.92 12.09 -4.68
CA PHE A 135 -6.68 12.47 -3.96
C PHE A 135 -6.84 12.75 -2.46
N LYS A 136 -8.05 13.10 -1.97
CA LYS A 136 -8.29 13.34 -0.53
C LYS A 136 -8.39 12.08 0.33
N TYR A 137 -8.41 10.92 -0.31
CA TYR A 137 -8.63 9.63 0.33
C TYR A 137 -7.38 9.14 1.09
N PHE A 138 -6.19 9.42 0.56
CA PHE A 138 -4.92 9.18 1.26
C PHE A 138 -4.74 10.15 2.44
N GLU A 139 -5.10 11.44 2.33
CA GLU A 139 -5.05 12.38 3.47
C GLU A 139 -5.98 11.96 4.64
N TYR A 140 -7.20 11.51 4.35
CA TYR A 140 -8.19 11.21 5.40
C TYR A 140 -7.87 9.91 6.17
N VAL A 141 -7.37 8.89 5.47
CA VAL A 141 -6.95 7.62 6.11
C VAL A 141 -5.54 7.74 6.69
N GLY A 142 -4.70 8.63 6.15
CA GLY A 142 -3.38 8.94 6.69
C GLY A 142 -3.40 9.72 8.00
N SER A 143 -4.51 10.33 8.35
CA SER A 143 -4.69 11.01 9.64
C SER A 143 -4.84 10.04 10.83
N PHE A 144 -4.98 8.73 10.59
CA PHE A 144 -5.16 7.71 11.64
C PHE A 144 -3.98 6.75 11.84
N PHE A 145 -2.87 6.89 11.08
CA PHE A 145 -1.70 6.00 11.20
C PHE A 145 -0.35 6.69 11.01
#